data_AF-A0A3M2SND1-F1
#
_entry.id   AF-A0A3M2SND1-F1
#
_cell.length_a   1.000
_cell.length_b   1.000
_cell.length_c   1.000
_cell.angle_alpha   90.00
_cell.angle_beta   90.00
_cell.angle_gamma   90.00
#
_symmetry.space_group_name_H-M   'P 1'
#
loop_
_entity.id
_entity.type
_entity.pdbx_description
1 polymer ?
#
loop_
_entity_poly.entity_id
_entity_poly.type
_entity_poly.pdbx_seq_one_letter_code
_entity_poly.pdbx_strand_id
1 'polypeptide(L)' 'RQGVDLDRSTLSDWVGRAAFELRPVHDALLADLKRSTKLFMDETRAPVLDPGARKTKTGYFWALARDDRPWGGTAPPG' A
#
# COMPACT_ATOMS: atom_id res chain seq x y z
N ARG A 1 2.08 -26.27 6.82
CA ARG A 1 1.16 -25.77 5.77
C ARG A 1 -0.14 -26.58 5.88
N GLN A 2 -1.25 -25.97 6.34
CA GLN A 2 -2.47 -26.68 6.81
C GLN A 2 -3.34 -27.31 5.70
N GLY A 3 -2.78 -27.67 4.54
CA GLY A 3 -3.49 -28.46 3.51
C GLY A 3 -4.76 -27.86 2.90
N VAL A 4 -5.10 -26.60 3.19
CA VAL A 4 -6.30 -25.95 2.62
C VAL A 4 -6.04 -25.62 1.16
N ASP A 5 -6.79 -26.26 0.26
CA ASP A 5 -6.85 -25.91 -1.15
C ASP A 5 -7.81 -24.73 -1.33
N LEU A 6 -7.26 -23.57 -1.68
CA LEU A 6 -8.02 -22.33 -1.87
C LEU A 6 -7.84 -21.91 -3.32
N ASP A 7 -8.96 -21.79 -4.03
CA ASP A 7 -8.93 -21.25 -5.38
C ASP A 7 -8.42 -19.80 -5.38
N ARG A 8 -7.67 -19.44 -6.42
CA ARG A 8 -7.11 -18.08 -6.57
C ARG A 8 -8.21 -17.01 -6.57
N SER A 9 -9.38 -17.30 -7.14
CA SER A 9 -10.53 -16.39 -7.14
C SER A 9 -10.99 -16.12 -5.71
N THR A 10 -11.12 -17.17 -4.89
CA THR A 10 -11.57 -17.06 -3.50
C THR A 10 -10.61 -16.21 -2.68
N LEU A 11 -9.31 -16.43 -2.82
CA LEU A 11 -8.31 -15.59 -2.16
C LEU A 11 -8.36 -14.13 -2.65
N SER A 12 -8.52 -13.92 -3.95
CA SER A 12 -8.61 -12.58 -4.54
C SER A 12 -9.85 -11.83 -4.05
N ASP A 13 -10.98 -12.51 -3.92
CA ASP A 13 -12.23 -11.95 -3.41
C ASP A 13 -12.10 -11.55 -1.94
N TRP A 14 -11.45 -12.39 -1.12
CA TRP A 14 -11.19 -12.06 0.29
C TRP A 14 -10.27 -10.86 0.46
N VAL A 15 -9.19 -10.79 -0.32
CA VAL A 15 -8.28 -9.63 -0.33
C VAL A 15 -9.01 -8.37 -0.79
N GLY A 16 -9.84 -8.48 -1.83
CA GLY A 16 -10.66 -7.37 -2.31
C GLY A 16 -11.65 -6.87 -1.26
N ARG A 17 -12.32 -7.78 -0.54
CA ARG A 17 -13.22 -7.45 0.57
C ARG A 17 -12.45 -6.75 1.69
N ALA A 18 -11.33 -7.30 2.15
CA ALA A 18 -10.53 -6.69 3.19
C ALA A 18 -10.05 -5.28 2.80
N ALA A 19 -9.59 -5.11 1.56
CA ALA A 19 -9.18 -3.81 1.03
C ALA A 19 -10.35 -2.81 1.02
N PHE A 20 -11.56 -3.25 0.63
CA PHE A 20 -12.76 -2.41 0.64
C PHE A 20 -13.09 -1.90 2.05
N GLU A 21 -13.03 -2.76 3.06
CA GLU A 21 -13.33 -2.40 4.46
C GLU A 21 -12.25 -1.48 5.06
N LEU A 22 -11.00 -1.56 4.57
CA LEU A 22 -9.90 -0.71 5.04
C LEU A 22 -9.86 0.69 4.40
N ARG A 23 -10.69 0.98 3.38
CA ARG A 23 -10.69 2.28 2.70
C ARG A 23 -10.86 3.49 3.64
N PRO A 24 -11.77 3.49 4.63
CA PRO A 24 -11.92 4.63 5.53
C PRO A 24 -10.64 4.94 6.33
N VAL A 25 -9.89 3.89 6.73
CA VAL A 25 -8.62 4.05 7.45
C VAL A 25 -7.54 4.61 6.52
N HIS A 26 -7.45 4.08 5.30
CA HIS A 26 -6.58 4.61 4.26
C HIS A 26 -6.85 6.09 3.98
N ASP A 27 -8.12 6.48 3.83
CA ASP A 27 -8.49 7.85 3.51
C ASP A 27 -8.19 8.82 4.67
N ALA A 28 -8.43 8.39 5.91
CA ALA A 28 -8.07 9.15 7.09
C ALA A 28 -6.54 9.34 7.21
N LEU A 29 -5.77 8.27 6.97
CA LEU A 29 -4.31 8.32 6.98
C LEU A 29 -3.78 9.26 5.89
N LEU A 30 -4.30 9.14 4.67
CA LEU A 30 -3.90 9.98 3.55
C LEU A 30 -4.25 11.45 3.79
N ALA A 31 -5.42 11.74 4.34
CA ALA A 31 -5.82 13.10 4.69
C ALA A 31 -4.91 13.70 5.78
N ASP A 32 -4.42 12.87 6.70
CA ASP A 32 -3.52 13.28 7.75
C ASP A 32 -2.07 13.48 7.27
N LEU A 33 -1.55 12.56 6.46
CA LEU A 33 -0.23 12.68 5.83
C LEU A 33 -0.13 13.93 4.95
N LYS A 34 -1.19 14.29 4.21
CA LYS A 34 -1.25 15.50 3.38
C LYS A 34 -1.10 16.81 4.17
N ARG A 35 -1.38 16.82 5.47
CA ARG A 35 -1.18 18.00 6.34
C ARG A 35 0.24 18.11 6.87
N SER A 36 1.06 17.07 6.71
CA SER A 36 2.43 17.07 7.21
C SER A 36 3.30 18.02 6.41
N THR A 37 4.19 18.74 7.11
CA THR A 37 5.26 19.53 6.47
C THR A 37 6.45 18.68 6.07
N LYS A 38 6.49 17.40 6.50
CA LYS A 38 7.57 16.45 6.21
C LYS A 38 7.00 15.07 5.88
N LEU A 39 7.43 14.49 4.75
CA LEU A 39 7.04 13.16 4.32
C LEU A 39 8.28 12.38 3.87
N PHE A 40 8.30 11.11 4.22
CA PHE A 40 9.24 10.13 3.72
C PHE A 40 8.53 9.29 2.65
N MET A 41 9.23 9.05 1.55
CA MET A 41 8.70 8.27 0.43
C MET A 41 9.73 7.22 0.05
N ASP A 42 9.31 5.97 -0.01
CA ASP A 42 10.10 4.87 -0.55
C ASP A 42 9.53 4.45 -1.91
N GLU A 43 10.41 4.30 -2.89
CA GLU A 43 10.08 3.78 -4.22
C GLU A 43 10.58 2.34 -4.32
N THR A 44 9.65 1.39 -4.47
CA THR A 44 9.98 -0.01 -4.73
C THR A 44 9.52 -0.41 -6.12
N ARG A 45 10.48 -0.77 -6.99
CA ARG A 45 10.20 -1.26 -8.35
C ARG A 45 9.50 -2.62 -8.30
N ALA A 46 8.46 -2.79 -9.12
CA ALA A 46 7.71 -4.03 -9.23
C ALA A 46 7.43 -4.41 -10.71
N PRO A 47 7.57 -5.69 -11.09
CA PRO A 47 7.17 -6.15 -12.41
C PRO A 47 5.63 -6.21 -12.49
N VAL A 48 5.04 -5.44 -13.41
CA VAL A 48 3.59 -5.40 -13.64
C VAL A 48 3.29 -6.05 -14.99
N LEU A 49 2.24 -6.87 -15.07
CA LEU A 49 1.81 -7.46 -16.33
C LEU A 49 1.32 -6.40 -17.30
N ASP A 50 1.70 -6.52 -18.57
CA ASP A 50 1.13 -5.79 -19.69
C ASP A 50 0.33 -6.78 -20.56
N PRO A 51 -0.99 -6.89 -20.35
CA PRO A 51 -1.83 -7.89 -21.04
C PRO A 51 -1.83 -7.74 -22.55
N GLY A 52 -1.63 -6.51 -23.07
CA GLY A 52 -1.62 -6.24 -24.50
C GLY A 52 -0.30 -6.62 -25.19
N ALA A 53 0.81 -6.58 -24.46
CA ALA A 53 2.15 -6.80 -25.01
C ALA A 53 2.75 -8.19 -24.71
N ARG A 54 2.05 -9.05 -23.94
CA ARG A 54 2.58 -10.33 -23.41
C ARG A 54 3.95 -10.19 -22.74
N LYS A 55 4.24 -9.02 -22.17
CA LYS A 55 5.49 -8.68 -21.49
C LYS A 55 5.18 -8.12 -20.11
N THR A 56 6.20 -8.01 -19.27
CA THR A 56 6.14 -7.24 -18.04
C THR A 56 6.64 -5.82 -18.30
N LYS A 57 5.97 -4.84 -17.71
CA LYS A 57 6.46 -3.46 -17.61
C LYS A 57 6.96 -3.21 -16.20
N THR A 58 7.93 -2.31 -16.06
CA THR A 58 8.32 -1.83 -14.72
C THR A 58 7.19 -0.94 -14.21
N GLY A 59 6.54 -1.36 -13.12
CA GLY A 59 5.72 -0.51 -12.27
C GLY A 59 6.47 -0.16 -11.00
N TYR A 60 5.83 0.67 -10.17
CA TYR A 60 6.42 1.20 -8.95
C TYR A 60 5.35 1.17 -7.86
N PHE A 61 5.74 0.69 -6.68
CA PHE A 61 5.02 0.91 -5.44
C PHE A 61 5.66 2.10 -4.72
N TRP A 62 4.81 2.93 -4.14
CA TRP A 62 5.22 4.08 -3.35
C TRP A 62 4.67 3.89 -1.94
N ALA A 63 5.56 3.87 -0.94
CA ALA A 63 5.16 3.93 0.45
C ALA A 63 5.40 5.36 0.95
N LEU A 64 4.35 5.99 1.48
CA LEU A 64 4.45 7.28 2.16
C LEU A 64 4.33 7.06 3.66
N ALA A 65 5.21 7.71 4.42
CA ALA A 65 5.16 7.74 5.86
C ALA A 65 5.54 9.12 6.38
N ARG A 66 5.05 9.44 7.57
CA ARG A 66 5.53 10.56 8.36
C ARG A 66 6.05 10.01 9.68
N ASP A 67 7.32 10.25 9.99
CA ASP A 67 7.89 10.04 11.31
C ASP A 67 8.85 11.18 11.64
N ASP A 68 8.39 12.14 12.45
CA ASP A 68 9.20 13.31 12.81
C ASP A 68 10.02 13.10 14.10
N ARG A 69 9.90 11.93 14.75
CA ARG A 69 10.60 11.63 16.01
C ARG A 69 12.12 11.72 15.90
N PRO A 70 12.77 11.24 14.82
CA PRO A 70 14.22 11.38 14.67
C PRO A 70 14.71 12.83 14.55
N TRP A 71 13.80 13.79 14.35
CA TRP A 71 14.06 15.21 14.12
C TRP A 71 13.42 16.11 15.18
N GLY A 72 13.01 15.54 16.32
CA GLY A 72 12.45 16.27 17.47
C GLY A 72 10.99 16.69 17.33
N GLY A 73 10.25 16.14 16.36
CA GLY A 73 8.83 16.42 16.18
C GLY A 73 7.92 15.68 17.16
N THR A 74 6.76 16.27 17.44
CA THR A 74 5.72 15.71 18.32
C THR A 74 4.58 15.03 17.55
N ALA A 75 4.60 15.09 16.22
CA ALA A 75 3.58 14.46 15.39
C ALA A 75 3.67 12.92 15.50
N PRO A 76 2.55 12.22 15.66
CA PRO A 76 2.54 10.76 15.71
C PRO A 76 2.94 10.16 14.35
N PRO A 77 3.55 8.96 14.34
CA PRO A 77 3.87 8.28 13.09
C PRO A 77 2.59 7.93 12.33
N GLY A 78 2.61 8.09 11.01
CA GLY A 78 1.52 7.74 10.11
C GLY A 78 2.03 7.41 8.71
#